data_AF-A0A2V5PFQ9-F1
#
_entry.id   AF-A0A2V5PFQ9-F1
#
_cell.length_a   1.000
_cell.length_b   1.000
_cell.length_c   1.000
_cell.angle_alpha   90.00
_cell.angle_beta   90.00
_cell.angle_gamma   90.00
#
_symmetry.space_group_name_H-M   'P 1'
#
loop_
_entity.id
_entity.type
_entity.pdbx_description
1 polymer ?
#
loop_
_entity_poly.entity_id
_entity_poly.type
_entity_poly.pdbx_seq_one_letter_code
_entity_poly.pdbx_strand_id
1 'polypeptide(L)' 'MIPLEDNVADVIGKAQRGLGISDSELAEKAGVTAQTIRKLREGDFEESALLNVAPILGLDGRALCELAKGEWNPKKIESF' A
#
# COMPACT_ATOMS: atom_id res chain seq x y z
N MET A 1 19.96 -1.88 -13.25
CA MET A 1 19.43 -1.37 -11.97
C MET A 1 18.22 -2.22 -11.64
N ILE A 2 18.32 -3.11 -10.65
CA ILE A 2 17.17 -3.90 -10.19
C ILE A 2 16.41 -2.95 -9.26
N PRO A 3 15.18 -2.52 -9.59
CA PRO A 3 14.42 -1.61 -8.73
C PRO A 3 14.18 -2.28 -7.37
N LEU A 4 14.15 -1.48 -6.31
CA LEU A 4 13.90 -1.93 -4.93
C LEU A 4 12.66 -2.85 -4.93
N GLU A 5 12.85 -4.11 -4.56
CA GLU A 5 11.82 -5.16 -4.69
C GLU A 5 10.69 -5.03 -3.64
N ASP A 6 10.89 -4.21 -2.60
CA ASP A 6 9.90 -3.89 -1.56
C ASP A 6 9.27 -2.51 -1.83
N ASN A 7 8.35 -2.46 -2.79
CA ASN A 7 7.54 -1.27 -3.07
C ASN A 7 6.16 -1.41 -2.40
N VAL A 8 5.46 -0.30 -2.18
CA VAL A 8 4.10 -0.26 -1.59
C VAL A 8 3.15 -1.28 -2.23
N ALA A 9 3.29 -1.53 -3.54
CA ALA A 9 2.54 -2.56 -4.27
C ALA A 9 2.70 -3.98 -3.67
N ASP A 10 3.90 -4.34 -3.21
CA ASP A 10 4.17 -5.63 -2.59
C ASP A 10 3.58 -5.70 -1.16
N VAL A 11 3.66 -4.62 -0.38
CA VAL A 11 3.02 -4.52 0.94
C VAL A 11 1.51 -4.71 0.82
N ILE A 12 0.86 -3.99 -0.11
CA ILE A 12 -0.58 -4.13 -0.40
C ILE A 12 -0.89 -5.56 -0.84
N GLY A 13 -0.11 -6.13 -1.76
CA GLY A 13 -0.31 -7.48 -2.27
C GLY A 13 -0.17 -8.57 -1.21
N LYS A 14 0.81 -8.43 -0.30
CA LYS A 14 1.00 -9.35 0.83
C LYS A 14 -0.14 -9.23 1.86
N ALA A 15 -0.56 -8.01 2.19
CA ALA A 15 -1.68 -7.79 3.10
C ALA A 15 -3.00 -8.34 2.56
N GLN A 16 -3.32 -8.08 1.28
CA GLN A 16 -4.50 -8.66 0.63
C GLN A 16 -4.48 -10.18 0.67
N ARG A 17 -3.34 -10.79 0.31
CA ARG A 17 -3.16 -12.25 0.33
C ARG A 17 -3.29 -12.82 1.74
N GLY A 18 -2.73 -12.16 2.75
CA GLY A 18 -2.81 -12.56 4.15
C GLY A 18 -4.22 -12.51 4.72
N LEU A 19 -5.05 -11.56 4.25
CA LEU A 19 -6.45 -11.43 4.63
C LEU A 19 -7.41 -12.25 3.76
N GLY A 20 -6.93 -12.81 2.64
CA GLY A 20 -7.77 -13.56 1.70
C GLY A 20 -8.76 -12.70 0.92
N ILE A 21 -8.54 -11.38 0.82
CA ILE A 21 -9.45 -10.46 0.14
C ILE A 21 -9.07 -10.28 -1.33
N SER A 22 -10.07 -10.30 -2.21
CA SER A 22 -9.87 -10.08 -3.65
C SER A 22 -9.73 -8.59 -4.00
N ASP A 23 -9.22 -8.28 -5.19
CA ASP A 23 -9.13 -6.89 -5.68
C ASP A 23 -10.51 -6.22 -5.76
N SER A 24 -11.54 -6.96 -6.18
CA SER A 24 -12.92 -6.47 -6.23
C SER A 24 -13.49 -6.20 -4.84
N GLU A 25 -13.22 -7.08 -3.88
CA GLU A 25 -13.67 -6.91 -2.50
C GLU A 25 -12.96 -5.74 -1.81
N LEU A 26 -11.64 -5.58 -2.03
CA LEU A 26 -10.89 -4.44 -1.54
C LEU A 26 -11.43 -3.13 -2.14
N ALA A 27 -11.69 -3.09 -3.45
CA ALA A 27 -12.26 -1.93 -4.12
C ALA A 27 -13.60 -1.52 -3.51
N GLU A 28 -14.51 -2.48 -3.33
CA GLU A 28 -15.83 -2.26 -2.74
C GLU A 28 -15.72 -1.72 -1.30
N LYS A 29 -14.92 -2.37 -0.45
CA LYS A 29 -14.75 -1.98 0.96
C LYS A 29 -14.07 -0.62 1.12
N ALA A 30 -13.12 -0.30 0.24
CA ALA A 30 -12.41 0.98 0.26
C ALA A 30 -13.16 2.10 -0.47
N GLY A 31 -14.29 1.83 -1.12
CA GLY A 31 -15.05 2.82 -1.88
C GLY A 31 -14.28 3.37 -3.09
N VAL A 32 -13.41 2.55 -3.69
CA VAL A 32 -12.62 2.90 -4.87
C VAL A 32 -12.94 1.96 -6.04
N THR A 33 -12.44 2.27 -7.23
CA THR A 33 -12.67 1.40 -8.39
C THR A 33 -11.68 0.24 -8.42
N ALA A 34 -12.05 -0.88 -9.04
CA ALA A 34 -11.12 -2.00 -9.27
C ALA A 34 -9.91 -1.57 -10.13
N GLN A 35 -10.08 -0.59 -11.01
CA GLN A 35 -8.97 0.00 -11.77
C GLN A 35 -8.00 0.74 -10.85
N THR A 36 -8.48 1.43 -9.83
CA THR A 36 -7.65 2.07 -8.80
C THR A 36 -6.81 1.03 -8.06
N ILE A 37 -7.40 -0.10 -7.65
CA ILE A 37 -6.64 -1.19 -6.98
C ILE A 37 -5.55 -1.75 -7.90
N ARG A 38 -5.86 -1.94 -9.18
CA ARG A 38 -4.89 -2.42 -10.18
C ARG A 38 -3.71 -1.44 -10.34
N LYS A 39 -3.99 -0.14 -10.44
CA LYS A 39 -2.98 0.92 -10.48
C LYS A 39 -2.05 0.90 -9.26
N LEU A 40 -2.64 0.82 -8.06
CA LEU A 40 -1.87 0.70 -6.82
C LEU A 40 -0.93 -0.52 -6.83
N ARG A 41 -1.36 -1.64 -7.41
CA ARG A 41 -0.54 -2.86 -7.57
C ARG A 41 0.51 -2.76 -8.67
N GLU A 42 0.34 -1.88 -9.64
CA GLU A 42 1.30 -1.61 -10.72
C GLU A 42 2.34 -0.54 -10.33
N GLY A 43 2.19 0.07 -9.15
CA GLY A 43 3.09 1.10 -8.65
C GLY A 43 2.64 2.53 -8.95
N ASP A 44 1.43 2.71 -9.49
CA ASP A 44 0.81 4.02 -9.71
C ASP A 44 0.01 4.40 -8.46
N PHE A 45 0.66 5.14 -7.56
CA PHE A 45 0.12 5.45 -6.24
C PHE A 45 -0.60 6.79 -6.23
N GLU A 46 -1.90 6.76 -5.92
CA GLU A 46 -2.67 7.95 -5.56
C GLU A 46 -2.83 7.99 -4.04
N GLU A 47 -2.44 9.09 -3.40
CA GLU A 47 -2.47 9.24 -1.93
C GLU A 47 -3.87 8.99 -1.34
N SER A 48 -4.91 9.55 -1.97
CA SER A 48 -6.31 9.30 -1.59
C SER A 48 -6.68 7.82 -1.64
N ALA A 49 -6.24 7.11 -2.68
CA ALA A 49 -6.50 5.69 -2.82
C ALA A 49 -5.78 4.87 -1.75
N LEU A 50 -4.51 5.19 -1.44
CA LEU A 50 -3.75 4.55 -0.37
C LEU A 50 -4.42 4.73 0.99
N LEU A 51 -4.87 5.94 1.31
CA LEU A 51 -5.56 6.24 2.57
C LEU A 51 -6.89 5.48 2.70
N ASN A 52 -7.58 5.20 1.59
CA ASN A 52 -8.81 4.44 1.59
C ASN A 52 -8.59 2.93 1.73
N VAL A 53 -7.56 2.36 1.07
CA VAL A 53 -7.30 0.90 1.12
C VAL A 53 -6.58 0.46 2.39
N ALA A 54 -5.73 1.32 2.97
CA ALA A 54 -4.93 1.01 4.15
C ALA A 54 -5.75 0.47 5.34
N PRO A 55 -6.84 1.12 5.80
CA PRO A 55 -7.62 0.61 6.93
C PRO A 55 -8.27 -0.75 6.66
N ILE A 56 -8.64 -1.05 5.41
CA ILE A 56 -9.21 -2.35 5.02
C ILE A 56 -8.16 -3.47 5.12
N LEU A 57 -6.90 -3.12 4.86
CA LEU A 57 -5.76 -4.04 4.93
C LEU A 57 -5.11 -4.11 6.32
N GLY A 58 -5.60 -3.36 7.29
CA GLY A 58 -4.97 -3.24 8.61
C GLY A 58 -3.60 -2.55 8.56
N LEU A 59 -3.37 -1.70 7.56
CA LEU A 59 -2.13 -0.95 7.36
C LEU A 59 -2.30 0.52 7.77
N ASP A 60 -1.18 1.19 8.06
CA ASP A 60 -1.17 2.64 8.28
C ASP A 60 -1.08 3.38 6.94
N GLY A 61 -2.11 4.15 6.61
CA GLY A 61 -2.18 4.86 5.33
C GLY A 61 -1.11 5.95 5.16
N ARG A 62 -0.68 6.60 6.26
CA ARG A 62 0.37 7.63 6.18
C ARG A 62 1.72 7.00 5.90
N ALA A 63 2.05 5.92 6.60
CA ALA A 63 3.28 5.16 6.37
C ALA A 63 3.35 4.63 4.92
N LEU A 64 2.23 4.16 4.36
CA LEU A 64 2.17 3.76 2.95
C LEU A 64 2.41 4.94 2.00
N CYS A 65 1.86 6.12 2.29
CA CYS A 65 2.11 7.32 1.47
C CYS A 65 3.56 7.80 1.56
N GLU A 66 4.17 7.78 2.75
CA GLU A 66 5.60 8.08 2.93
C GLU A 66 6.49 7.08 2.17
N LEU A 67 6.14 5.79 2.22
CA LEU A 67 6.83 4.74 1.47
C LEU A 67 6.65 4.92 -0.05
N ALA A 68 5.44 5.26 -0.52
CA ALA A 68 5.14 5.50 -1.93
C ALA A 68 5.91 6.71 -2.50
N LYS A 69 6.13 7.74 -1.68
CA LYS A 69 6.89 8.93 -2.03
C LYS A 69 8.41 8.70 -1.98
N GLY A 70 8.86 7.54 -1.49
CA GLY A 70 10.28 7.29 -1.21
C GLY A 70 10.82 8.14 -0.05
N GLU A 71 9.93 8.77 0.73
CA GLU A 71 10.26 9.62 1.87
C GLU A 71 10.33 8.83 3.18
N TRP A 72 10.09 7.51 3.13
CA TRP A 72 10.23 6.66 4.31
C TRP A 72 11.68 6.64 4.81
N ASN A 73 11.91 7.39 5.89
CA ASN A 73 13.16 7.44 6.61
C ASN A 73 12.95 6.71 7.96
N PRO A 74 13.44 5.47 8.14
CA PRO A 74 13.29 4.80 9.43
C PRO A 74 13.92 5.70 10.49
N LYS A 75 13.16 6.04 11.54
CA LYS A 75 13.73 6.73 12.70
C LYS A 75 14.90 5.88 13.17
N LYS A 76 16.10 6.44 13.10
CA LYS A 76 17.34 5.81 13.53
C LYS A 76 17.09 5.26 14.93
N ILE A 77 17.08 3.93 15.07
CA ILE A 77 17.04 3.32 16.39
C ILE A 77 18.39 3.63 17.00
N GLU A 78 18.43 4.58 17.94
CA GLU A 78 19.63 4.81 18.73
C GLU A 78 19.82 3.58 19.62
N SER A 79 20.78 2.74 19.26
CA SER A 79 21.26 1.66 20.12
C SER A 79 21.85 2.28 21.38
N PHE A 80 21.27 1.98 22.54
CA PHE A 80 21.83 2.29 23.85
C PHE A 80 23.00 1.35 24.18
#